data_AF-A0AAD9ND81-F1
#
_entry.id   AF-A0AAD9ND81-F1
#
_cell.length_a   1.000
_cell.length_b   1.000
_cell.length_c   1.000
_cell.angle_alpha   90.00
_cell.angle_beta   90.00
_cell.angle_gamma   90.00
#
_symmetry.space_group_name_H-M   'P 1'
#
loop_
_entity.id
_entity.type
_entity.pdbx_description
1 polymer ?
#
loop_
_entity_poly.entity_id
_entity_poly.type
_entity_poly.pdbx_seq_one_letter_code
_entity_poly.pdbx_strand_id
1 'polypeptide(L)'
;MLHPSMYSVIHSDPEHREIVTFVTQLGHDRFDRLELVLKTWTAAISATVYIPLKDVANFMRKLCKCKMLGNRSNVDIHLVLKDGDYYPLNLLRNVALNATKTPLSYLSDVDFVPANGTERMIEKLWTNNESFFDSNVSTM
;
A
#
# COMPACT_ATOMS: atom_id res chain seq x y z
N MET A 1 -0.54 18.70 -13.16
CA MET A 1 0.89 18.99 -12.92
C MET A 1 1.35 18.09 -11.79
N LEU A 2 2.17 17.08 -12.07
CA LEU A 2 2.81 16.24 -11.05
C LEU A 2 4.02 17.01 -10.48
N HIS A 3 4.10 17.14 -9.15
CA HIS A 3 5.17 17.88 -8.47
C HIS A 3 6.48 17.05 -8.44
N PRO A 4 7.68 17.66 -8.49
CA PRO A 4 8.92 17.01 -8.93
C PRO A 4 9.69 16.14 -7.92
N SER A 5 9.05 15.56 -6.89
CA SER A 5 9.79 14.95 -5.75
C SER A 5 9.38 13.53 -5.38
N MET A 6 8.88 12.75 -6.35
CA MET A 6 8.53 11.34 -6.15
C MET A 6 9.68 10.42 -6.51
N TYR A 7 10.20 9.69 -5.52
CA TYR A 7 11.13 8.58 -5.75
C TYR A 7 10.38 7.28 -5.45
N SER A 8 10.11 6.48 -6.47
CA SER A 8 9.47 5.17 -6.33
C SER A 8 10.53 4.08 -6.17
N VAL A 9 10.46 3.32 -5.08
CA VAL A 9 11.15 2.03 -4.99
C VAL A 9 10.10 0.98 -5.30
N ILE A 10 10.10 0.53 -6.56
CA ILE A 10 9.15 -0.47 -7.06
C ILE A 10 9.74 -1.83 -6.79
N HIS A 11 9.03 -2.66 -6.03
CA HIS A 11 9.32 -4.08 -5.95
C HIS A 11 8.01 -4.81 -6.27
N SER A 12 7.63 -4.78 -7.55
CA SER A 12 6.43 -5.47 -8.01
C SER A 12 6.62 -6.25 -9.30
N ASP A 13 6.33 -7.55 -9.20
CA ASP A 13 6.11 -8.47 -10.32
C ASP A 13 4.69 -8.22 -10.90
N PRO A 14 4.54 -8.04 -12.22
CA PRO A 14 3.24 -7.81 -12.86
C PRO A 14 2.26 -9.00 -12.84
N GLU A 15 2.66 -10.21 -12.43
CA GLU A 15 1.78 -11.41 -12.49
C GLU A 15 0.98 -11.72 -11.20
N HIS A 16 0.84 -10.80 -10.26
CA HIS A 16 0.18 -11.12 -8.99
C HIS A 16 -1.33 -11.40 -9.13
N ARG A 17 -1.75 -12.60 -8.72
CA ARG A 17 -3.14 -13.12 -8.65
C ARG A 17 -3.97 -12.54 -7.50
N GLU A 18 -3.52 -11.45 -6.88
CA GLU A 18 -4.12 -10.88 -5.69
C GLU A 18 -5.28 -9.97 -6.09
N ILE A 19 -6.40 -10.01 -5.37
CA ILE A 19 -7.56 -9.20 -5.74
C ILE A 19 -7.70 -7.92 -4.92
N VAL A 20 -6.94 -7.77 -3.82
CA VAL A 20 -6.99 -6.61 -2.93
C VAL A 20 -5.60 -6.11 -2.54
N THR A 21 -5.39 -4.80 -2.66
CA THR A 21 -4.20 -4.10 -2.17
C THR A 21 -4.51 -3.39 -0.85
N PHE A 22 -3.67 -3.54 0.16
CA PHE A 22 -3.70 -2.67 1.34
C PHE A 22 -3.02 -1.35 0.99
N VAL A 23 -3.78 -0.27 1.06
CA VAL A 23 -3.33 1.07 0.69
C VAL A 23 -3.15 1.89 1.95
N THR A 24 -1.97 2.46 2.13
CA THR A 24 -1.68 3.26 3.32
C THR A 24 -0.68 4.38 3.07
N GLN A 25 -0.59 5.25 4.08
CA GLN A 25 0.25 6.44 4.10
C GLN A 25 0.78 6.63 5.50
N LEU A 26 2.04 7.06 5.60
CA LEU A 26 2.73 7.20 6.88
C LEU A 26 3.83 8.26 6.83
N GLY A 27 4.16 8.81 8.00
CA GLY A 27 5.46 9.47 8.20
C GLY A 27 6.59 8.45 8.30
N HIS A 28 7.81 8.86 7.95
CA HIS A 28 9.01 8.01 8.07
C HIS A 28 9.27 7.48 9.50
N ASP A 29 8.78 8.17 10.53
CA ASP A 29 8.84 7.80 11.95
C ASP A 29 7.84 6.69 12.34
N ARG A 30 6.87 6.38 11.46
CA ARG A 30 5.84 5.35 11.68
C ARG A 30 6.15 4.01 11.01
N PHE A 31 7.38 3.80 10.54
CA PHE A 31 7.73 2.56 9.83
C PHE A 31 7.47 1.29 10.65
N ASP A 32 7.63 1.34 11.97
CA ASP A 32 7.37 0.17 12.83
C ASP A 32 5.91 -0.29 12.74
N ARG A 33 4.97 0.62 12.43
CA ARG A 33 3.56 0.28 12.16
C ARG A 33 3.41 -0.45 10.83
N LEU A 34 4.12 0.01 9.79
CA LEU A 34 4.15 -0.68 8.51
C LEU A 34 4.74 -2.10 8.66
N GLU A 35 5.74 -2.31 9.51
CA GLU A 35 6.27 -3.65 9.81
C GLU A 35 5.21 -4.58 10.43
N LEU A 36 4.31 -4.05 11.26
CA LEU A 36 3.19 -4.82 11.79
C LEU A 36 2.18 -5.18 10.69
N VAL A 37 1.85 -4.23 9.79
CA VAL A 37 0.99 -4.51 8.62
C VAL A 37 1.63 -5.57 7.73
N LEU A 38 2.92 -5.45 7.42
CA LEU A 38 3.68 -6.41 6.61
C LEU A 38 3.63 -7.83 7.18
N LYS A 39 3.53 -7.96 8.51
CA LYS A 39 3.43 -9.24 9.22
C LYS A 39 2.04 -9.86 9.12
N THR A 40 0.98 -9.05 9.10
CA THR A 40 -0.41 -9.54 9.17
C THR A 40 -1.10 -9.61 7.82
N TRP A 41 -0.71 -8.76 6.87
CA TRP A 41 -1.30 -8.65 5.54
C TRP A 41 -0.40 -9.31 4.50
N THR A 42 -0.84 -10.43 3.93
CA THR A 42 0.00 -11.22 3.01
C THR A 42 -0.14 -10.84 1.54
N ALA A 43 -1.25 -10.20 1.15
CA ALA A 43 -1.53 -9.73 -0.21
C ALA A 43 -0.79 -8.40 -0.53
N ALA A 44 -1.04 -7.82 -1.71
CA ALA A 44 -0.43 -6.57 -2.18
C ALA A 44 -0.51 -5.45 -1.15
N ILE A 45 0.56 -4.66 -1.06
CA ILE A 45 0.61 -3.43 -0.27
C ILE A 45 1.12 -2.30 -1.15
N SER A 46 0.45 -1.15 -1.08
CA SER A 46 0.99 0.12 -1.57
C SER A 46 1.04 1.12 -0.41
N ALA A 47 2.25 1.55 -0.06
CA ALA A 47 2.50 2.46 1.05
C ALA A 47 3.21 3.72 0.57
N THR A 48 2.70 4.90 0.95
CA THR A 48 3.38 6.18 0.71
C THR A 48 4.00 6.73 2.00
N VAL A 49 5.31 6.96 1.98
CA VAL A 49 6.08 7.48 3.12
C VAL A 49 6.41 8.95 2.90
N TYR A 50 5.94 9.82 3.79
CA TYR A 50 6.29 11.23 3.84
C TYR A 50 7.57 11.45 4.65
N ILE A 51 8.62 11.96 4.00
CA ILE A 51 9.97 11.90 4.54
C ILE A 51 10.80 13.16 4.21
N PRO A 52 11.50 13.78 5.19
CA PRO A 52 12.48 14.81 4.89
C PRO A 52 13.66 14.27 4.09
N LEU A 53 14.19 15.06 3.15
CA LEU A 53 15.30 14.63 2.30
C LEU A 53 16.51 14.10 3.10
N LYS A 54 16.82 14.74 4.23
CA LYS A 54 17.92 14.35 5.14
C LYS A 54 17.78 12.93 5.72
N ASP A 55 16.55 12.41 5.79
CA ASP A 55 16.24 11.13 6.43
C ASP A 55 16.14 9.98 5.42
N VAL A 56 16.09 10.28 4.11
CA VAL A 56 15.92 9.28 3.03
C VAL A 56 16.99 8.19 3.08
N ALA A 57 18.27 8.56 3.21
CA ALA A 57 19.35 7.58 3.25
C ALA A 57 19.25 6.64 4.48
N ASN A 58 18.86 7.17 5.64
CA ASN A 58 18.63 6.38 6.84
C ASN A 58 17.45 5.42 6.65
N PHE A 59 16.36 5.92 6.07
CA PHE A 59 15.16 5.16 5.82
C PHE A 59 15.38 4.03 4.82
N MET A 60 16.10 4.29 3.71
CA MET A 60 16.46 3.26 2.73
C MET A 60 17.27 2.13 3.37
N ARG A 61 18.21 2.44 4.26
CA ARG A 61 18.93 1.40 5.02
C ARG A 61 18.02 0.59 5.94
N LYS A 62 16.97 1.21 6.50
CA LYS A 62 15.96 0.50 7.28
C LYS A 62 15.15 -0.44 6.39
N LEU A 63 14.70 0.02 5.22
CA LEU A 63 14.01 -0.80 4.22
C LEU A 63 14.84 -2.02 3.82
N CYS A 64 16.10 -1.82 3.43
CA CYS A 64 16.98 -2.93 3.01
C CYS A 64 17.23 -3.98 4.11
N LYS A 65 17.12 -3.59 5.39
CA LYS A 65 17.30 -4.51 6.53
C LYS A 65 15.97 -5.16 6.98
N CYS A 66 14.84 -4.69 6.47
CA CYS A 66 13.54 -5.22 6.85
C CYS A 66 13.34 -6.62 6.23
N LYS A 67 13.42 -7.66 7.07
CA LYS A 67 13.27 -9.05 6.64
C LYS A 67 11.92 -9.33 5.99
N MET A 68 10.87 -8.59 6.38
CA MET A 68 9.53 -8.76 5.82
C MET A 68 9.45 -8.31 4.36
N LEU A 69 10.27 -7.33 3.96
CA LEU A 69 10.33 -6.85 2.57
C LEU A 69 11.22 -7.75 1.70
N GLY A 70 12.33 -8.26 2.24
CA GLY A 70 13.28 -9.05 1.46
C GLY A 70 12.72 -10.35 0.86
N ASN A 71 11.58 -10.83 1.36
CA ASN A 71 10.91 -12.05 0.87
C ASN A 71 9.65 -11.77 0.04
N ARG A 72 9.36 -10.51 -0.30
CA ARG A 72 8.09 -10.09 -0.90
C ARG A 72 8.32 -9.29 -2.17
N SER A 73 7.62 -9.67 -3.23
CA SER A 73 7.56 -8.97 -4.52
C SER A 73 6.23 -8.24 -4.72
N ASN A 74 5.40 -8.11 -3.68
CA ASN A 74 4.05 -7.54 -3.73
C ASN A 74 3.91 -6.32 -2.80
N VAL A 75 4.99 -5.57 -2.60
CA VAL A 75 4.99 -4.41 -1.71
C VAL A 75 5.65 -3.24 -2.41
N ASP A 76 4.85 -2.23 -2.76
CA ASP A 76 5.33 -0.98 -3.32
C ASP A 76 5.43 0.09 -2.22
N ILE A 77 6.61 0.72 -2.11
CA ILE A 77 6.86 1.81 -1.16
C ILE A 77 7.28 3.06 -1.93
N HIS A 78 6.46 4.10 -1.83
CA HIS A 78 6.66 5.38 -2.51
C HIS A 78 7.18 6.40 -1.51
N LEU A 79 8.34 7.00 -1.78
CA LEU A 79 8.85 8.09 -0.96
C LEU A 79 8.38 9.43 -1.54
N VAL A 80 7.69 10.21 -0.71
CA VAL A 80 7.30 11.58 -1.02
C VAL A 80 8.11 12.50 -0.12
N LEU A 81 8.93 13.36 -0.72
CA LEU A 81 9.74 14.28 0.05
C LEU A 81 8.88 15.32 0.76
N LYS A 82 9.24 15.58 2.03
CA LYS A 82 8.62 16.64 2.81
C LYS A 82 8.86 18.00 2.16
N ASP A 83 7.76 18.70 1.90
CA ASP A 83 7.73 20.05 1.37
C ASP A 83 6.79 20.92 2.22
N GLY A 84 7.36 21.87 2.95
CA GLY A 84 6.64 22.68 3.93
C GLY A 84 6.27 21.96 5.23
N ASP A 85 5.47 22.64 6.05
CA ASP A 85 5.13 22.20 7.41
C ASP A 85 3.86 21.35 7.49
N TYR A 86 3.03 21.39 6.46
CA TYR A 86 1.77 20.65 6.42
C TYR A 86 1.99 19.19 6.03
N TYR A 87 1.16 18.30 6.59
CA TYR A 87 1.11 16.89 6.21
C TYR A 87 0.08 16.69 5.09
N PRO A 88 0.49 16.46 3.83
CA PRO A 88 -0.41 16.50 2.68
C PRO A 88 -1.18 15.17 2.51
N LEU A 89 -2.05 14.85 3.47
CA LEU A 89 -2.70 13.54 3.60
C LEU A 89 -3.33 13.03 2.29
N ASN A 90 -4.08 13.88 1.58
CA ASN A 90 -4.76 13.49 0.35
C ASN A 90 -3.79 13.23 -0.81
N LEU A 91 -2.68 13.97 -0.88
CA LEU A 91 -1.63 13.70 -1.85
C LEU A 91 -1.06 12.30 -1.62
N LEU A 92 -0.69 11.98 -0.37
CA LEU A 92 -0.09 10.68 -0.03
C LEU A 92 -1.04 9.52 -0.31
N ARG A 93 -2.33 9.68 0.01
CA ARG A 93 -3.38 8.69 -0.33
C ARG A 93 -3.48 8.47 -1.83
N ASN A 94 -3.52 9.55 -2.62
CA ASN A 94 -3.60 9.45 -4.07
C ASN A 94 -2.37 8.77 -4.68
N VAL A 95 -1.18 9.03 -4.15
CA VAL A 95 0.05 8.36 -4.60
C VAL A 95 -0.05 6.85 -4.36
N ALA A 96 -0.45 6.42 -3.16
CA ALA A 96 -0.61 5.00 -2.85
C ALA A 96 -1.74 4.35 -3.68
N LEU A 97 -2.91 4.99 -3.78
CA LEU A 97 -4.04 4.49 -4.55
C LEU A 97 -3.72 4.31 -6.04
N ASN A 98 -3.06 5.29 -6.66
CA ASN A 98 -2.73 5.25 -8.09
C ASN A 98 -1.70 4.16 -8.44
N ALA A 99 -0.95 3.66 -7.46
CA ALA A 99 0.01 2.58 -7.65
C ALA A 99 -0.62 1.18 -7.51
N THR A 100 -1.89 1.10 -7.08
CA THR A 100 -2.58 -0.18 -6.94
C THR A 100 -2.81 -0.83 -8.31
N LYS A 101 -2.62 -2.16 -8.37
CA LYS A 101 -2.81 -2.97 -9.58
C LYS A 101 -3.96 -3.97 -9.45
N THR A 102 -4.50 -4.12 -8.24
CA THR A 102 -5.57 -5.07 -7.93
C THR A 102 -6.94 -4.43 -8.12
N PRO A 103 -7.99 -5.21 -8.41
CA PRO A 103 -9.36 -4.70 -8.55
C PRO A 103 -9.89 -3.96 -7.31
N LEU A 104 -9.49 -4.39 -6.11
CA LEU A 104 -9.92 -3.80 -4.84
C LEU A 104 -8.80 -3.07 -4.13
N SER A 105 -9.17 -2.01 -3.41
CA SER A 105 -8.28 -1.27 -2.51
C SER A 105 -8.85 -1.26 -1.09
N TYR A 106 -8.07 -1.74 -0.13
CA TYR A 106 -8.35 -1.59 1.30
C TYR A 106 -7.54 -0.40 1.83
N LEU A 107 -8.15 0.78 1.82
CA LEU A 107 -7.50 2.03 2.26
C LEU A 107 -7.62 2.18 3.79
N SER A 108 -6.48 2.25 4.48
CA SER A 108 -6.44 2.42 5.93
C SER A 108 -5.22 3.24 6.38
N ASP A 109 -5.35 3.99 7.48
CA ASP A 109 -4.18 4.59 8.14
C ASP A 109 -3.29 3.49 8.72
N VAL A 110 -1.98 3.72 8.72
CA VAL A 110 -0.96 2.71 9.09
C VAL A 110 -1.07 2.23 10.54
N ASP A 111 -1.66 3.04 11.42
CA ASP A 111 -1.87 2.68 12.83
C ASP A 111 -2.96 1.61 13.01
N PHE A 112 -3.84 1.41 12.02
CA PHE A 112 -4.84 0.35 12.02
C PHE A 112 -4.29 -0.91 11.36
N VAL A 113 -3.58 -1.72 12.15
CA VAL A 113 -3.04 -2.99 11.70
C VAL A 113 -4.20 -3.99 11.52
N PRO A 114 -4.42 -4.53 10.30
CA PRO A 114 -5.48 -5.49 10.07
C PRO A 114 -5.20 -6.81 10.77
N ALA A 115 -6.26 -7.54 11.14
CA ALA A 115 -6.13 -8.90 11.64
C ALA A 115 -5.61 -9.84 10.54
N ASN A 116 -4.91 -10.91 10.93
CA ASN A 116 -4.40 -11.90 9.99
C ASN A 116 -5.53 -12.49 9.13
N GLY A 117 -5.37 -12.48 7.81
CA GLY A 117 -6.34 -13.04 6.88
C GLY A 117 -7.53 -12.14 6.54
N THR A 118 -7.48 -10.86 6.93
CA THR A 118 -8.47 -9.85 6.50
C THR A 118 -8.57 -9.81 4.97
N GLU A 119 -7.44 -9.90 4.27
CA GLU A 119 -7.37 -9.98 2.82
C GLU A 119 -8.22 -11.13 2.27
N ARG A 120 -8.07 -12.34 2.83
CA ARG A 120 -8.85 -13.53 2.42
C ARG A 120 -10.33 -13.40 2.70
N MET A 121 -10.71 -12.69 3.77
CA MET A 121 -12.11 -12.41 4.07
C MET A 121 -12.71 -11.49 3.01
N ILE A 122 -12.00 -10.44 2.61
CA ILE A 122 -12.40 -9.55 1.52
C ILE A 122 -12.52 -10.34 0.22
N GLU A 123 -11.57 -11.23 -0.08
CA GLU A 123 -11.64 -12.06 -1.29
C GLU A 123 -12.91 -12.91 -1.32
N LYS A 124 -13.21 -13.62 -0.23
CA LYS A 124 -14.42 -14.44 -0.12
C LYS A 124 -15.69 -13.62 -0.27
N LEU A 125 -15.75 -12.44 0.34
CA LEU A 125 -16.90 -11.55 0.23
C LEU A 125 -17.07 -11.04 -1.19
N TRP A 126 -15.98 -10.71 -1.89
CA TRP A 126 -16.02 -10.26 -3.27
C TRP A 126 -16.51 -11.37 -4.21
N THR A 127 -15.88 -12.55 -4.18
CA THR A 127 -16.23 -13.67 -5.08
C THR A 127 -17.66 -14.16 -4.85
N ASN A 128 -18.15 -14.16 -3.60
CA ASN A 128 -19.55 -14.52 -3.32
C ASN A 128 -20.56 -13.52 -3.91
N ASN A 129 -20.16 -12.27 -4.11
CA ASN A 129 -21.02 -11.22 -4.66
C ASN A 129 -20.83 -10.98 -6.16
N GLU A 130 -19.71 -11.36 -6.78
CA GLU A 130 -19.55 -11.28 -8.25
C GLU A 130 -20.63 -12.10 -8.99
N SER A 131 -20.96 -13.29 -8.48
CA SER A 131 -22.07 -14.10 -9.01
C SER A 131 -23.44 -13.39 -8.94
N PHE A 132 -23.61 -12.45 -8.01
CA PHE A 132 -24.79 -11.60 -7.91
C PHE A 132 -24.75 -10.41 -8.88
N PHE A 133 -23.58 -9.84 -9.17
CA PHE A 133 -23.48 -8.74 -10.13
C PHE A 133 -23.60 -9.22 -11.59
N ASP A 134 -23.00 -10.35 -11.95
CA ASP A 134 -23.05 -10.91 -13.31
C ASP A 134 -24.48 -11.35 -13.73
N SER A 135 -25.28 -11.83 -12.77
CA SER A 135 -26.67 -12.24 -13.01
C SER A 135 -27.61 -11.05 -13.24
N ASN A 136 -27.32 -9.88 -12.64
CA ASN A 136 -28.14 -8.67 -12.75
C ASN A 136 -27.75 -7.74 -13.91
N VAL A 137 -26.53 -7.87 -14.46
CA VAL A 137 -26.12 -7.13 -15.68
C VAL A 137 -26.65 -7.82 -16.94
N SER A 138 -26.84 -9.14 -16.92
CA SER A 138 -27.39 -9.90 -18.07
C SER A 138 -28.91 -9.73 -18.26
N THR A 139 -29.57 -8.97 -17.39
CA THR A 139 -31.04 -8.73 -17.41
C THR A 139 -31.43 -7.28 -17.70
N MET A 140 -30.46 -6.42 -18.05
CA MET A 140 -30.67 -5.07 -18.61
C MET A 140 -30.20 -5.00 -20.07
#